data_AF-A0A7W1DF39-F1
#
_entry.id   AF-A0A7W1DF39-F1
#
_cell.length_a   1.000
_cell.length_b   1.000
_cell.length_c   1.000
_cell.angle_alpha   90.00
_cell.angle_beta   90.00
_cell.angle_gamma   90.00
#
_symmetry.space_group_name_H-M   'P 1'
#
loop_
_entity.id
_entity.type
_entity.pdbx_description
1 polymer ?
#
loop_
_entity_poly.entity_id
_entity_poly.type
_entity_poly.pdbx_seq_one_letter_code
_entity_poly.pdbx_strand_id
1 'polypeptide(L)'
;DTLENEGFGLTDEVVTPIPSYDLHGFGFSEERYWRGPVWINIAWFLMHGLEAYGYQDHAQRLRKTIIELCRDQGFHEYFDPLSGDGLGSILFSWSAALLLDVLLEVGE
;
A
#
# COMPACT_ATOMS: atom_id res chain seq x y z
N ASP A 1 17.96 -4.83 -7.97
CA ASP A 1 17.26 -3.56 -8.21
C ASP A 1 16.41 -3.27 -6.97
N THR A 2 16.29 -2.03 -6.51
CA THR A 2 15.51 -1.70 -5.29
C THR A 2 14.01 -1.88 -5.53
N LEU A 3 13.53 -1.64 -6.76
CA LEU A 3 12.12 -1.77 -7.13
C LEU A 3 11.67 -3.23 -7.24
N GLU A 4 12.60 -4.13 -7.55
CA GLU A 4 12.36 -5.56 -7.71
C GLU A 4 12.74 -6.35 -6.44
N ASN A 5 12.87 -5.67 -5.30
CA ASN A 5 13.20 -6.33 -4.04
C ASN A 5 12.00 -7.09 -3.47
N GLU A 6 12.20 -8.38 -3.18
CA GLU A 6 11.16 -9.27 -2.62
C GLU A 6 10.66 -8.80 -1.24
N GLY A 7 11.49 -8.09 -0.47
CA GLY A 7 11.15 -7.61 0.87
C GLY A 7 10.09 -6.51 0.92
N PHE A 8 9.78 -5.86 -0.21
CA PHE A 8 8.75 -4.82 -0.29
C PHE A 8 7.61 -5.15 -1.26
N GLY A 9 7.69 -6.31 -1.93
CA GLY A 9 6.58 -6.89 -2.69
C GLY A 9 6.06 -6.07 -3.86
N LEU A 10 6.79 -5.08 -4.36
CA LEU A 10 6.28 -4.18 -5.41
C LEU A 10 6.07 -4.89 -6.76
N THR A 11 6.84 -5.95 -7.00
CA THR A 11 6.72 -6.85 -8.16
C THR A 11 6.15 -8.22 -7.77
N ASP A 12 5.88 -8.45 -6.48
CA ASP A 12 5.29 -9.69 -5.99
C ASP A 12 3.76 -9.58 -6.01
N GLU A 13 3.11 -10.50 -6.71
CA GLU A 13 1.65 -10.53 -6.79
C GLU A 13 0.99 -11.15 -5.55
N VAL A 14 1.74 -11.91 -4.74
CA VAL A 14 1.26 -12.62 -3.56
C VAL A 14 1.25 -11.73 -2.32
N VAL A 15 2.09 -10.71 -2.29
CA VAL A 15 2.19 -9.73 -1.20
C VAL A 15 1.39 -8.48 -1.54
N THR A 16 0.77 -7.88 -0.53
CA THR A 16 0.20 -6.53 -0.63
C THR A 16 1.32 -5.49 -0.50
N PRO A 17 1.61 -4.70 -1.54
CA PRO A 17 2.67 -3.70 -1.48
C PRO A 17 2.16 -2.37 -0.88
N ILE A 18 2.96 -1.56 -0.20
CA ILE A 18 4.35 -1.77 0.23
C ILE A 18 4.36 -1.86 1.75
N PRO A 19 4.89 -2.94 2.34
CA PRO A 19 5.00 -3.07 3.79
C PRO A 19 5.90 -1.96 4.35
N SER A 20 5.58 -1.48 5.54
CA SER A 20 6.36 -0.43 6.23
C SER A 20 7.75 -0.89 6.70
N TYR A 21 8.04 -2.19 6.56
CA TYR A 21 9.30 -2.81 6.93
C TYR A 21 9.58 -3.99 5.98
N ASP A 22 10.86 -4.26 5.72
CA ASP A 22 11.29 -5.40 4.89
C ASP A 22 10.74 -6.72 5.47
N LEU A 23 9.97 -7.47 4.67
CA LEU A 23 9.38 -8.76 5.05
C LEU A 23 10.40 -9.77 5.60
N HIS A 24 11.65 -9.69 5.14
CA HIS A 24 12.72 -10.59 5.55
C HIS A 24 13.59 -10.02 6.67
N GLY A 25 13.32 -8.78 7.09
CA GLY A 25 14.07 -8.14 8.16
C GLY A 25 13.72 -8.73 9.53
N PHE A 26 14.74 -8.87 10.39
CA PHE A 26 14.59 -9.42 11.75
C PHE A 26 13.49 -8.74 12.59
N GLY A 27 13.21 -7.47 12.31
CA GLY A 27 12.23 -6.68 13.03
C GLY A 27 10.79 -6.77 12.52
N PHE A 28 10.55 -7.51 11.43
CA PHE A 28 9.26 -7.58 10.75
C PHE A 28 8.16 -8.14 11.67
N SER A 29 6.97 -7.58 11.54
CA SER A 29 5.76 -8.03 12.21
C SER A 29 4.55 -7.55 11.43
N GLU A 30 3.79 -8.50 10.89
CA GLU A 30 2.64 -8.30 9.99
C GLU A 30 1.60 -7.34 10.55
N GLU A 31 1.34 -7.38 11.86
CA GLU A 31 0.27 -6.59 12.48
C GLU A 31 0.76 -5.35 13.25
N ARG A 32 2.08 -5.18 13.43
CA ARG A 32 2.62 -4.20 14.39
C ARG A 32 2.95 -2.87 13.74
N TYR A 33 1.93 -2.03 13.55
CA TYR A 33 2.06 -0.60 13.23
C TYR A 33 3.10 -0.33 12.11
N TRP A 34 4.16 0.44 12.36
CA TRP A 34 5.22 0.74 11.38
C TRP A 34 6.31 -0.33 11.27
N ARG A 35 6.00 -1.60 11.55
CA ARG A 35 6.98 -2.71 11.52
C ARG A 35 6.63 -3.82 10.55
N GLY A 36 5.77 -3.55 9.58
CA GLY A 36 5.33 -4.56 8.62
C GLY A 36 4.09 -4.14 7.85
N PRO A 37 2.99 -3.69 8.51
CA PRO A 37 1.77 -3.32 7.82
C PRO A 37 1.95 -2.36 6.65
N VAL A 38 1.03 -2.44 5.70
CA VAL A 38 0.85 -1.54 4.55
C VAL A 38 0.02 -0.33 4.98
N TRP A 39 0.45 0.85 4.55
CA TRP A 39 -0.18 2.12 4.88
C TRP A 39 -0.61 2.86 3.61
N ILE A 40 -1.88 3.26 3.53
CA ILE A 40 -2.45 3.90 2.34
C ILE A 40 -1.72 5.19 1.97
N ASN A 41 -1.33 6.01 2.95
CA ASN A 41 -0.57 7.23 2.70
C ASN A 41 0.81 6.98 2.12
N ILE A 42 1.51 5.93 2.55
CA ILE A 42 2.82 5.56 1.98
C ILE A 42 2.64 5.03 0.56
N ALA A 43 1.67 4.14 0.34
CA ALA A 43 1.36 3.65 -0.99
C ALA A 43 1.02 4.82 -1.94
N TRP A 44 0.25 5.80 -1.46
CA TRP A 44 -0.12 7.00 -2.22
C TRP A 44 1.09 7.88 -2.57
N PHE A 45 1.98 8.16 -1.61
CA PHE A 45 3.19 8.95 -1.89
C PHE A 45 4.10 8.25 -2.90
N LEU A 46 4.26 6.93 -2.77
CA LEU A 46 5.11 6.14 -3.65
C LEU A 46 4.49 6.00 -5.05
N MET A 47 3.18 5.84 -5.15
CA MET A 47 2.45 5.84 -6.42
C MET A 47 2.77 7.11 -7.22
N HIS A 48 2.56 8.28 -6.61
CA HIS A 48 2.85 9.58 -7.23
C HIS A 48 4.33 9.75 -7.58
N GLY A 49 5.23 9.34 -6.69
CA GLY A 49 6.66 9.38 -6.96
C GLY A 49 7.07 8.51 -8.14
N LEU A 50 6.53 7.29 -8.23
CA LEU A 50 6.80 6.37 -9.33
C LEU A 50 6.25 6.90 -10.66
N GLU A 51 5.03 7.43 -10.66
CA GLU A 51 4.44 8.10 -11.82
C GLU A 51 5.32 9.25 -12.33
N ALA A 52 5.74 10.14 -11.42
CA ALA A 52 6.57 11.31 -11.76
C ALA A 52 7.93 10.94 -12.37
N TYR A 53 8.45 9.75 -12.05
CA TYR A 53 9.74 9.26 -12.58
C TYR A 53 9.59 8.25 -13.73
N GLY A 54 8.38 8.04 -14.24
CA GLY A 54 8.12 7.20 -15.42
C GLY A 54 7.95 5.70 -15.12
N TYR A 55 7.84 5.29 -13.86
CA TYR A 55 7.61 3.89 -13.46
C TYR A 55 6.12 3.56 -13.42
N GLN A 56 5.46 3.69 -14.59
CA GLN A 56 4.00 3.63 -14.72
C GLN A 56 3.38 2.30 -14.23
N ASP A 57 4.00 1.17 -14.55
CA ASP A 57 3.47 -0.14 -14.13
C ASP A 57 3.49 -0.31 -12.60
N HIS A 58 4.54 0.18 -11.94
CA HIS A 58 4.69 0.12 -10.49
C HIS A 58 3.71 1.07 -9.79
N ALA A 59 3.55 2.28 -10.34
CA ALA A 59 2.54 3.21 -9.84
C ALA A 59 1.13 2.64 -9.99
N GLN A 60 0.81 2.02 -11.13
CA GLN A 60 -0.47 1.38 -11.36
C GLN A 60 -0.74 0.22 -10.40
N ARG A 61 0.30 -0.56 -10.03
CA ARG A 61 0.19 -1.59 -8.99
C ARG A 61 -0.19 -0.99 -7.63
N LEU A 62 0.42 0.13 -7.24
CA LEU A 62 0.07 0.81 -5.97
C LEU A 62 -1.32 1.44 -6.03
N ARG A 63 -1.69 2.06 -7.15
CA ARG A 63 -3.03 2.60 -7.39
C ARG A 63 -4.10 1.52 -7.18
N LYS A 64 -3.90 0.37 -7.84
CA LYS A 64 -4.77 -0.81 -7.69
C LYS A 64 -4.84 -1.27 -6.23
N THR A 65 -3.70 -1.34 -5.55
CA THR A 65 -3.62 -1.78 -4.15
C THR A 65 -4.43 -0.88 -3.22
N ILE A 66 -4.31 0.44 -3.34
CA ILE A 66 -5.10 1.41 -2.55
C ILE A 66 -6.60 1.18 -2.76
N ILE A 67 -7.02 1.01 -4.02
CA ILE A 67 -8.43 0.79 -4.37
C ILE A 67 -8.94 -0.53 -3.77
N GLU A 68 -8.19 -1.62 -3.94
CA GLU A 68 -8.60 -2.96 -3.51
C GLU A 68 -8.68 -3.07 -1.99
N LEU A 69 -7.67 -2.60 -1.25
CA LEU A 69 -7.68 -2.62 0.22
C LEU A 69 -8.88 -1.85 0.78
N CYS A 70 -9.09 -0.61 0.32
CA CYS A 70 -10.20 0.19 0.81
C CYS A 70 -11.57 -0.37 0.39
N ARG A 71 -11.68 -0.98 -0.80
CA ARG A 71 -12.93 -1.60 -1.28
C ARG A 71 -13.29 -2.84 -0.49
N ASP A 72 -12.30 -3.71 -0.24
CA ASP A 72 -12.53 -5.06 0.26
C ASP A 72 -12.54 -5.11 1.80
N GLN A 73 -11.79 -4.22 2.45
CA GLN A 73 -11.63 -4.20 3.92
C GLN A 73 -12.24 -2.95 4.58
N GLY A 74 -12.57 -1.92 3.80
CA GLY A 74 -12.99 -0.62 4.32
C GLY A 74 -11.82 0.27 4.73
N PHE A 75 -12.10 1.30 5.53
CA PHE A 75 -11.15 2.38 5.82
C PHE A 75 -10.35 2.12 7.09
N HIS A 76 -9.41 1.19 7.02
CA HIS A 76 -8.51 0.89 8.13
C HIS A 76 -7.28 1.80 8.19
N GLU A 77 -6.63 1.87 9.36
CA GLU A 77 -5.42 2.67 9.57
C GLU A 77 -4.22 2.10 8.80
N TYR A 78 -4.09 0.77 8.80
CA TYR A 78 -3.06 0.00 8.09
C TYR A 78 -3.57 -1.43 7.82
N PHE A 79 -2.87 -2.17 6.98
CA PHE A 79 -3.31 -3.47 6.48
C PHE A 79 -2.19 -4.51 6.62
N ASP A 80 -2.56 -5.74 6.92
CA ASP A 80 -1.63 -6.86 6.92
C ASP A 80 -1.05 -7.09 5.50
N PRO A 81 0.27 -7.18 5.32
CA PRO A 81 0.87 -7.31 4.00
C PRO A 81 0.66 -8.69 3.35
N LEU A 82 0.34 -9.73 4.14
CA LEU A 82 0.18 -11.11 3.68
C LEU A 82 -1.29 -11.48 3.49
N SER A 83 -2.16 -11.12 4.43
CA SER A 83 -3.61 -11.41 4.32
C SER A 83 -4.40 -10.28 3.66
N GLY A 84 -3.88 -9.05 3.70
CA GLY A 84 -4.61 -7.85 3.31
C GLY A 84 -5.61 -7.37 4.35
N ASP A 85 -5.74 -8.03 5.51
CA ASP A 85 -6.75 -7.69 6.51
C ASP A 85 -6.55 -6.26 7.06
N GLY A 86 -7.66 -5.57 7.28
CA GLY A 86 -7.67 -4.25 7.90
C GLY A 86 -7.32 -4.29 9.39
N LEU A 87 -6.37 -3.45 9.80
CA LEU A 87 -5.88 -3.36 11.19
C LEU A 87 -6.02 -1.94 11.76
N GLY A 88 -5.84 -1.80 13.06
CA GLY A 88 -5.96 -0.51 13.75
C GLY A 88 -7.39 0.04 13.75
N SER A 89 -7.53 1.35 13.61
CA SER A 89 -8.85 2.01 13.57
C SER A 89 -9.61 1.68 12.28
N ILE A 90 -10.93 1.46 12.39
CA ILE A 90 -11.80 0.94 11.30
C ILE A 90 -12.56 2.02 10.49
N LEU A 91 -12.43 3.30 10.88
CA LEU A 91 -13.01 4.46 10.20
C LEU A 91 -11.94 5.55 10.08
N PHE A 92 -10.84 5.20 9.41
CA PHE A 92 -9.65 6.04 9.36
C PHE A 92 -9.70 7.06 8.22
N SER A 93 -9.64 8.34 8.57
CA SER A 93 -9.94 9.43 7.65
C SER A 93 -8.99 9.56 6.46
N TRP A 94 -7.67 9.37 6.62
CA TRP A 94 -6.78 9.48 5.45
C TRP A 94 -7.04 8.37 4.44
N SER A 95 -7.54 7.20 4.87
CA SER A 95 -7.63 6.04 3.98
C SER A 95 -8.80 6.29 3.03
N ALA A 96 -9.88 6.83 3.57
CA ALA A 96 -10.99 7.37 2.79
C ALA A 96 -10.57 8.55 1.91
N ALA A 97 -9.86 9.54 2.47
CA ALA A 97 -9.49 10.76 1.73
C ALA A 97 -8.58 10.46 0.52
N LEU A 98 -7.58 9.60 0.71
CA LEU A 98 -6.62 9.27 -0.34
C LEU A 98 -7.20 8.30 -1.37
N LEU A 99 -8.15 7.44 -1.00
CA LEU A 99 -8.93 6.70 -1.99
C LEU A 99 -9.71 7.65 -2.91
N LEU A 100 -10.36 8.67 -2.35
CA LEU A 100 -11.13 9.63 -3.15
C LEU A 100 -10.23 10.35 -4.15
N ASP A 101 -9.05 10.80 -3.72
CA ASP A 101 -8.04 11.41 -4.57
C ASP A 101 -7.65 10.48 -5.74
N VAL A 102 -7.27 9.24 -5.43
CA VAL A 102 -6.91 8.21 -6.44
C VAL A 102 -8.03 7.96 -7.46
N LEU A 103 -9.30 7.95 -7.03
CA LEU A 103 -10.44 7.69 -7.91
C LEU A 103 -10.80 8.88 -8.79
N LEU A 104 -10.53 10.11 -8.33
CA LEU A 104 -10.82 11.32 -9.09
C LEU A 104 -9.80 11.57 -10.20
N GLU A 105 -8.56 11.11 -10.04
CA GLU A 105 -7.50 11.23 -11.06
C GLU A 105 -7.76 10.40 -12.33
N VAL A 106 -8.50 9.29 -12.23
CA VAL A 106 -8.79 8.40 -13.38
C VAL A 106 -9.76 9.07 -14.39
N GLY A 107 -10.33 10.22 -14.04
CA GLY A 107 -11.28 10.98 -14.87
C GLY A 107 -10.68 12.12 -15.70
N GLU A 108 -9.38 12.40 -15.58
CA GLU A 108 -8.66 13.41 -16.39
C GLU A 108 -7.91 12.78 -17.58
#